data_AF-A0A9P6L2G7-F1
#
_entry.id   AF-A0A9P6L2G7-F1
#
_cell.length_a   1.000
_cell.length_b   1.000
_cell.length_c   1.000
_cell.angle_alpha   90.00
_cell.angle_beta   90.00
_cell.angle_gamma   90.00
#
_symmetry.space_group_name_H-M   'P 1'
#
loop_
_entity.id
_entity.type
_entity.pdbx_description
1 polymer ?
#
loop_
_entity_poly.entity_id
_entity_poly.type
_entity_poly.pdbx_seq_one_letter_code
_entity_poly.pdbx_strand_id
1 'polypeptide(L)'
;MDLRAKCARLQRKVHDAHLLGKSSLEYEQMFEGLRDAIYDTKDNVQKIAEHIVANYTGEIPGIGTFGIPLNPKQVDYKRVKFWPQSVWQEIRNGAKLKESHALDSRPPPVLTFFFEDEFGVPVSADVKEEVQRDLTAYWVDMLQDSKLPVHYSGLGLNRWEVFCKTMEEKYPWLRLCEGHWKYNGG
;
A
#
# COMPACT_ATOMS: atom_id res chain seq x y z
N MET A 1 -11.12 -19.34 9.44
CA MET A 1 -11.28 -20.69 8.88
C MET A 1 -10.48 -20.78 7.59
N ASP A 2 -9.57 -21.76 7.43
CA ASP A 2 -8.63 -21.80 6.30
C ASP A 2 -9.28 -22.34 5.02
N LEU A 3 -9.49 -21.44 4.05
CA LEU A 3 -10.07 -21.71 2.73
C LEU A 3 -9.24 -22.71 1.93
N ARG A 4 -7.92 -22.68 2.11
CA ARG A 4 -6.97 -23.57 1.43
C ARG A 4 -7.15 -25.01 1.91
N ALA A 5 -7.39 -25.20 3.20
CA ALA A 5 -7.69 -26.51 3.79
C ALA A 5 -9.08 -27.04 3.37
N LYS A 6 -10.05 -26.17 3.05
CA LYS A 6 -11.36 -26.56 2.49
C LYS A 6 -11.21 -27.00 1.02
N CYS A 7 -10.53 -26.22 0.18
CA CYS A 7 -10.26 -26.58 -1.22
C CYS A 7 -9.45 -27.88 -1.35
N ALA A 8 -8.40 -28.06 -0.54
CA ALA A 8 -7.58 -29.28 -0.56
C ALA A 8 -8.35 -30.53 -0.11
N ARG A 9 -9.40 -30.37 0.71
CA ARG A 9 -10.31 -31.48 1.08
C ARG A 9 -11.29 -31.81 -0.04
N LEU A 10 -11.84 -30.80 -0.72
CA LEU A 10 -12.72 -30.99 -1.88
C LEU A 10 -11.98 -31.64 -3.05
N GLN A 11 -10.76 -31.19 -3.37
CA GLN A 11 -9.93 -31.77 -4.43
C GLN A 11 -9.61 -33.25 -4.18
N ARG A 12 -9.32 -33.63 -2.92
CA ARG A 12 -9.13 -35.05 -2.56
C ARG A 12 -10.41 -35.86 -2.75
N LYS A 13 -11.56 -35.36 -2.31
CA LYS A 13 -12.85 -36.05 -2.51
C LYS A 13 -13.19 -36.26 -3.98
N VAL A 14 -12.90 -35.28 -4.84
CA VAL A 14 -13.08 -35.40 -6.31
C VAL A 14 -12.20 -36.50 -6.88
N HIS A 15 -10.92 -36.50 -6.51
CA HIS A 15 -9.96 -37.49 -6.98
C HIS A 15 -10.36 -38.91 -6.57
N ASP A 16 -10.73 -39.09 -5.30
CA ASP A 16 -11.17 -40.38 -4.76
C ASP A 16 -12.48 -40.85 -5.39
N ALA A 17 -13.43 -39.93 -5.66
CA ALA A 17 -14.70 -40.25 -6.30
C ALA A 17 -14.55 -40.72 -7.74
N HIS A 18 -13.62 -40.11 -8.48
CA HIS A 18 -13.31 -40.50 -9.86
C HIS A 18 -12.69 -41.89 -9.94
N LEU A 19 -11.76 -42.23 -9.04
CA LEU A 19 -11.08 -43.53 -9.00
C LEU A 19 -12.02 -44.69 -8.64
N LEU A 20 -13.10 -44.43 -7.90
CA LEU A 20 -14.00 -45.45 -7.37
C LEU A 20 -15.27 -45.68 -8.22
N GLY A 21 -15.41 -45.04 -9.38
CA GLY A 21 -16.58 -45.23 -10.26
C GLY A 21 -17.91 -44.85 -9.60
N LYS A 22 -17.89 -43.82 -8.74
CA LYS A 22 -18.96 -43.48 -7.81
C LYS A 22 -20.23 -42.90 -8.46
N SER A 23 -21.37 -43.12 -7.81
CA SER A 23 -22.72 -42.80 -8.31
C SER A 23 -23.01 -41.28 -8.38
N SER A 24 -23.97 -40.89 -9.22
CA SER A 24 -24.42 -39.49 -9.41
C SER A 24 -24.67 -38.71 -8.11
N LEU A 25 -25.14 -39.40 -7.07
CA LEU A 25 -25.45 -38.81 -5.76
C LEU A 25 -24.22 -38.24 -5.04
N GLU A 26 -23.05 -38.87 -5.19
CA GLU A 26 -21.83 -38.41 -4.53
C GLU A 26 -21.23 -37.18 -5.23
N TYR A 27 -21.42 -37.07 -6.55
CA TYR A 27 -21.08 -35.86 -7.29
C TYR A 27 -21.96 -34.68 -6.90
N GLU A 28 -23.26 -34.89 -6.74
CA GLU A 28 -24.19 -33.85 -6.25
C GLU A 28 -23.77 -33.30 -4.89
N GLN A 29 -23.45 -34.18 -3.93
CA GLN A 29 -22.97 -33.75 -2.60
C GLN A 29 -21.66 -32.96 -2.66
N MET A 30 -20.78 -33.26 -3.62
CA MET A 30 -19.56 -32.49 -3.82
C MET A 30 -19.82 -31.11 -4.44
N PHE A 31 -20.72 -31.02 -5.42
CA PHE A 31 -21.11 -29.73 -6.02
C PHE A 31 -21.77 -28.82 -4.98
N GLU A 32 -22.62 -29.38 -4.14
CA GLU A 32 -23.21 -28.70 -2.98
C GLU A 32 -22.12 -28.15 -2.04
N GLY A 33 -21.15 -28.97 -1.64
CA GLY A 33 -20.05 -28.52 -0.78
C GLY A 33 -19.14 -27.46 -1.42
N LEU A 34 -18.94 -27.50 -2.74
CA LEU A 34 -18.20 -26.47 -3.48
C LEU A 34 -18.99 -25.16 -3.53
N ARG A 35 -20.29 -25.24 -3.80
CA ARG A 35 -21.20 -24.10 -3.83
C ARG A 35 -21.22 -23.38 -2.50
N ASP A 36 -21.34 -24.11 -1.40
CA ASP A 36 -21.29 -23.54 -0.04
C ASP A 36 -19.96 -22.84 0.24
N ALA A 37 -18.83 -23.45 -0.16
CA ALA A 37 -17.52 -22.83 -0.01
C ALA A 37 -17.38 -21.52 -0.81
N ILE A 38 -17.95 -21.46 -2.01
CA ILE A 38 -17.96 -20.24 -2.84
C ILE A 38 -18.82 -19.16 -2.17
N TYR A 39 -20.01 -19.50 -1.66
CA TYR A 39 -20.87 -18.54 -0.97
C TYR A 39 -20.25 -18.02 0.32
N ASP A 40 -19.66 -18.89 1.14
CA ASP A 40 -18.87 -18.51 2.32
C ASP A 40 -17.75 -17.52 1.95
N THR A 41 -17.04 -17.79 0.85
CA THR A 41 -15.93 -16.94 0.41
C THR A 41 -16.43 -15.58 -0.04
N LYS A 42 -17.52 -15.55 -0.81
CA LYS A 42 -18.17 -14.31 -1.25
C LYS A 42 -18.61 -13.47 -0.04
N ASP A 43 -19.28 -14.08 0.94
CA ASP A 43 -19.74 -13.39 2.15
C ASP A 43 -18.56 -12.85 2.98
N ASN A 44 -17.48 -13.62 3.11
CA ASN A 44 -16.28 -13.14 3.79
C ASN A 44 -15.59 -11.98 3.05
N VAL A 45 -15.46 -12.06 1.72
CA VAL A 45 -14.91 -10.97 0.91
C VAL A 45 -15.79 -9.72 1.02
N GLN A 46 -17.11 -9.88 1.00
CA GLN A 46 -18.05 -8.79 1.17
C GLN A 46 -17.95 -8.15 2.56
N LYS A 47 -17.89 -8.95 3.63
CA LYS A 47 -17.66 -8.45 5.00
C LYS A 47 -16.34 -7.72 5.15
N ILE A 48 -15.27 -8.22 4.52
CA ILE A 48 -13.97 -7.53 4.51
C ILE A 48 -14.08 -6.22 3.75
N ALA A 49 -14.74 -6.20 2.59
CA ALA A 49 -14.95 -4.99 1.81
C ALA A 49 -15.82 -3.97 2.57
N GLU A 50 -16.89 -4.40 3.23
CA GLU A 50 -17.74 -3.57 4.08
C GLU A 50 -16.98 -3.05 5.31
N HIS A 51 -16.16 -3.88 5.95
CA HIS A 51 -15.31 -3.47 7.05
C HIS A 51 -14.24 -2.47 6.62
N ILE A 52 -13.63 -2.68 5.45
CA ILE A 52 -12.71 -1.73 4.82
C ILE A 52 -13.48 -0.44 4.53
N VAL A 53 -14.64 -0.46 3.89
CA VAL A 53 -15.41 0.75 3.59
C VAL A 53 -15.82 1.49 4.87
N ALA A 54 -16.31 0.78 5.90
CA ALA A 54 -16.72 1.37 7.17
C ALA A 54 -15.54 1.96 7.96
N ASN A 55 -14.38 1.29 7.95
CA ASN A 55 -13.20 1.74 8.71
C ASN A 55 -12.23 2.61 7.92
N TYR A 56 -12.32 2.64 6.58
CA TYR A 56 -11.58 3.58 5.73
C TYR A 56 -12.32 4.91 5.55
N THR A 57 -13.59 5.01 5.96
CA THR A 57 -14.33 6.28 5.98
C THR A 57 -14.63 6.81 7.39
N GLY A 58 -14.48 5.99 8.44
CA GLY A 58 -14.89 6.35 9.79
C GLY A 58 -13.73 6.65 10.74
N GLU A 59 -13.64 7.90 11.18
CA GLU A 59 -13.04 8.26 12.47
C GLU A 59 -13.49 7.25 13.54
N ILE A 60 -12.56 6.64 14.26
CA ILE A 60 -12.92 5.74 15.37
C ILE A 60 -13.52 6.60 16.49
N PRO A 61 -14.79 6.40 16.89
CA PRO A 61 -15.41 7.24 17.92
C PRO A 61 -14.63 7.13 19.25
N GLY A 62 -14.08 8.25 19.71
CA GLY A 62 -13.32 8.34 20.96
C GLY A 62 -11.81 8.12 20.84
N ILE A 63 -11.29 7.76 19.67
CA ILE A 63 -9.86 7.87 19.36
C ILE A 63 -9.73 9.05 18.42
N GLY A 64 -9.27 10.20 18.92
CA GLY A 64 -8.85 11.28 18.03
C GLY A 64 -7.84 10.69 17.05
N THR A 65 -8.16 10.66 15.76
CA THR A 65 -7.23 10.21 14.74
C THR A 65 -6.10 11.23 14.67
N PHE A 66 -5.09 11.05 15.50
CA PHE A 66 -3.79 11.67 15.30
C PHE A 66 -3.23 11.07 14.02
N GLY A 67 -3.48 11.71 12.88
CA GLY A 67 -2.85 11.31 11.62
C GLY A 67 -3.64 11.60 10.35
N ILE A 68 -2.91 11.48 9.25
CA ILE A 68 -3.40 11.59 7.88
C ILE A 68 -4.20 10.32 7.55
N PRO A 69 -5.41 10.44 6.98
CA PRO A 69 -6.25 9.30 6.64
C PRO A 69 -5.54 8.42 5.60
N LEU A 70 -5.90 7.14 5.56
CA LEU A 70 -5.27 6.16 4.66
C LEU A 70 -5.36 6.55 3.18
N ASN A 71 -6.46 7.18 2.78
CA ASN A 71 -6.69 7.71 1.44
C ASN A 71 -6.92 9.22 1.53
N PRO A 72 -5.88 10.02 1.76
CA PRO A 72 -6.05 11.45 1.87
C PRO A 72 -6.49 11.98 0.50
N LYS A 73 -7.38 12.98 0.47
CA LYS A 73 -7.80 13.63 -0.78
C LYS A 73 -7.20 15.01 -0.85
N GLN A 74 -6.85 15.47 -2.06
CA GLN A 74 -6.25 16.79 -2.24
C GLN A 74 -7.13 17.93 -1.69
N VAL A 75 -8.46 17.75 -1.75
CA VAL A 75 -9.43 18.73 -1.23
C VAL A 75 -9.29 18.97 0.27
N ASP A 76 -8.76 18.02 1.02
CA ASP A 76 -8.52 18.10 2.47
C ASP A 76 -7.14 18.72 2.78
N TYR A 77 -6.22 18.66 1.82
CA TYR A 77 -4.81 19.08 1.95
C TYR A 77 -4.43 20.12 0.89
N LYS A 78 -5.25 21.16 0.73
CA LYS A 78 -5.12 22.17 -0.34
C LYS A 78 -3.77 22.90 -0.37
N ARG A 79 -3.03 22.87 0.74
CA ARG A 79 -1.73 23.53 0.88
C ARG A 79 -0.56 22.68 0.39
N VAL A 80 -0.75 21.36 0.27
CA VAL A 80 0.25 20.44 -0.26
C VAL A 80 0.37 20.67 -1.77
N LYS A 81 1.50 21.21 -2.19
CA LYS A 81 1.75 21.61 -3.59
C LYS A 81 2.11 20.40 -4.42
N PHE A 82 2.90 19.48 -3.85
CA PHE A 82 3.36 18.27 -4.52
C PHE A 82 2.39 17.11 -4.31
N TRP A 83 1.11 17.37 -4.60
CA TRP A 83 0.08 16.35 -4.56
C TRP A 83 0.06 15.50 -5.84
N PRO A 84 -0.18 16.06 -7.03
CA PRO A 84 -0.25 15.27 -8.27
C PRO A 84 1.16 14.90 -8.74
N GLN A 85 1.32 13.71 -9.29
CA GLN A 85 2.63 13.25 -9.82
C GLN A 85 3.12 14.14 -10.98
N SER A 86 2.21 14.69 -11.78
CA SER A 86 2.54 15.55 -12.92
C SER A 86 3.32 16.80 -12.50
N VAL A 87 2.93 17.43 -11.40
CA VAL A 87 3.63 18.62 -10.85
C VAL A 87 5.08 18.28 -10.53
N TRP A 88 5.31 17.12 -9.93
CA TRP A 88 6.66 16.63 -9.66
C TRP A 88 7.45 16.32 -10.95
N GLN A 89 6.83 15.67 -11.93
CA GLN A 89 7.49 15.35 -13.21
C GLN A 89 7.90 16.62 -13.97
N GLU A 90 7.05 17.65 -14.00
CA GLU A 90 7.37 18.94 -14.63
C GLU A 90 8.65 19.55 -14.05
N ILE A 91 8.77 19.57 -12.72
CA ILE A 91 9.94 20.12 -12.02
C ILE A 91 11.18 19.29 -12.27
N ARG A 92 11.06 17.96 -12.22
CA ARG A 92 12.15 17.04 -12.55
C ARG A 92 12.67 17.25 -13.97
N ASN A 93 11.77 17.60 -14.90
CA ASN A 93 12.09 17.91 -16.29
C ASN A 93 12.61 19.35 -16.50
N GLY A 94 12.90 20.08 -15.42
CA GLY A 94 13.51 21.40 -15.47
C GLY A 94 12.52 22.57 -15.51
N ALA A 95 11.22 22.34 -15.26
CA ALA A 95 10.29 23.43 -15.06
C ALA A 95 10.74 24.27 -13.85
N LYS A 96 10.85 25.59 -14.04
CA LYS A 96 11.16 26.50 -12.95
C LYS A 96 9.98 26.56 -11.97
N LEU A 97 10.23 26.21 -10.71
CA LEU A 97 9.28 26.46 -9.64
C LEU A 97 8.98 27.96 -9.63
N LYS A 98 7.72 28.37 -9.75
CA LYS A 98 7.31 29.79 -9.74
C LYS A 98 7.43 30.43 -8.35
N GLU A 99 8.17 29.82 -7.43
CA GLU A 99 8.30 30.33 -6.07
C GLU A 99 9.34 31.43 -6.02
N SER A 100 8.78 32.63 -5.82
CA SER A 100 9.45 33.85 -5.47
C SER A 100 10.21 33.70 -4.15
N HIS A 101 11.44 34.19 -4.11
CA HIS A 101 12.31 34.42 -2.94
C HIS A 101 13.22 33.26 -2.50
N ALA A 102 14.37 33.12 -3.16
CA ALA A 102 15.62 32.83 -2.45
C ALA A 102 16.80 33.46 -3.21
N LEU A 103 17.43 34.45 -2.57
CA LEU A 103 18.69 35.07 -2.96
C LEU A 103 19.83 34.03 -2.87
N ASP A 104 20.63 33.93 -3.94
CA ASP A 104 22.08 33.67 -3.96
C ASP A 104 22.69 32.37 -3.41
N SER A 105 21.93 31.32 -3.09
CA SER A 105 22.51 30.00 -2.76
C SER A 105 22.07 28.91 -3.73
N ARG A 106 23.02 28.11 -4.21
CA ARG A 106 22.86 26.91 -5.06
C ARG A 106 21.51 26.20 -4.77
N PRO A 107 20.68 25.94 -5.81
CA PRO A 107 19.38 25.31 -5.59
C PRO A 107 19.57 23.97 -4.87
N PRO A 108 18.83 23.74 -3.76
CA PRO A 108 18.77 22.46 -3.09
C PRO A 108 18.53 21.33 -4.09
N PRO A 109 19.02 20.10 -3.82
CA PRO A 109 18.69 18.94 -4.63
C PRO A 109 17.18 18.88 -4.86
N VAL A 110 16.73 18.65 -6.09
CA VAL A 110 15.31 18.68 -6.47
C VAL A 110 14.44 17.85 -5.51
N LEU A 111 14.99 16.74 -5.00
CA LEU A 111 14.37 15.86 -4.01
C LEU A 111 13.98 16.53 -2.68
N THR A 112 14.66 17.60 -2.25
CA THR A 112 14.37 18.23 -0.95
C THR A 112 13.08 19.04 -0.93
N PHE A 113 12.49 19.37 -2.08
CA PHE A 113 11.27 20.19 -2.11
C PHE A 113 9.99 19.38 -1.92
N PHE A 114 10.01 18.07 -2.18
CA PHE A 114 8.77 17.28 -2.29
C PHE A 114 8.22 16.75 -0.98
N PHE A 115 9.02 16.80 0.08
CA PHE A 115 8.58 16.37 1.40
C PHE A 115 7.93 17.57 2.09
N GLU A 116 6.60 17.61 2.02
CA GLU A 116 5.72 18.57 2.68
C GLU A 116 4.90 17.84 3.75
N ASP A 117 4.64 18.54 4.85
CA ASP A 117 3.68 18.11 5.87
C ASP A 117 2.22 18.39 5.45
N GLU A 118 1.26 18.07 6.31
CA GLU A 118 -0.17 18.30 6.07
C GLU A 118 -0.56 19.76 5.85
N PHE A 119 0.30 20.71 6.26
CA PHE A 119 0.09 22.14 6.10
C PHE A 119 0.77 22.69 4.85
N GLY A 120 1.41 21.84 4.03
CA GLY A 120 2.17 22.24 2.86
C GLY A 120 3.51 22.89 3.20
N VAL A 121 4.02 22.68 4.42
CA VAL A 121 5.31 23.21 4.86
C VAL A 121 6.38 22.16 4.52
N PRO A 122 7.51 22.56 3.92
CA PRO A 122 8.62 21.65 3.70
C PRO A 122 9.12 21.04 5.01
N VAL A 123 9.21 19.72 5.05
CA VAL A 123 9.80 18.97 6.17
C VAL A 123 11.26 19.40 6.36
N SER A 124 11.74 19.45 7.61
CA SER A 124 13.10 19.88 7.93
C SER A 124 14.16 18.94 7.31
N ALA A 125 15.39 19.44 7.16
CA ALA A 125 16.51 18.64 6.65
C ALA A 125 16.80 17.44 7.56
N ASP A 126 16.74 17.62 8.88
CA ASP A 126 17.01 16.57 9.87
C ASP A 126 16.02 15.41 9.74
N VAL A 127 14.73 15.71 9.60
CA VAL A 127 13.69 14.68 9.42
C VAL A 127 13.86 13.97 8.07
N LYS A 128 14.25 14.69 7.01
CA LYS A 128 14.56 14.08 5.71
C LYS A 128 15.75 13.12 5.81
N GLU A 129 16.79 13.48 6.55
CA GLU A 129 17.94 12.63 6.79
C GLU A 129 17.55 11.38 7.59
N GLU A 130 16.70 11.53 8.60
CA GLU A 130 16.18 10.41 9.39
C GLU A 130 15.40 9.43 8.51
N VAL A 131 14.50 9.94 7.65
CA VAL A 131 13.74 9.12 6.69
C VAL A 131 14.69 8.37 5.76
N GLN A 132 15.72 9.03 5.23
CA GLN A 132 16.72 8.38 4.38
C GLN A 132 17.50 7.29 5.11
N ARG A 133 17.83 7.52 6.37
CA ARG A 133 18.53 6.55 7.22
C ARG A 133 17.67 5.30 7.44
N ASP A 134 16.39 5.48 7.77
CA ASP A 134 15.46 4.37 7.97
C ASP A 134 15.18 3.60 6.68
N LEU A 135 15.00 4.32 5.56
CA LEU A 135 14.88 3.70 4.24
C LEU A 135 16.08 2.79 3.97
N THR A 136 17.28 3.33 4.19
CA THR A 136 18.54 2.59 3.99
C THR A 136 18.62 1.38 4.92
N ALA A 137 18.30 1.54 6.20
CA ALA A 137 18.29 0.45 7.17
C ALA A 137 17.32 -0.68 6.76
N TYR A 138 16.08 -0.33 6.38
CA TYR A 138 15.11 -1.30 5.90
C TYR A 138 15.61 -2.08 4.68
N TRP A 139 16.24 -1.40 3.72
CA TRP A 139 16.83 -2.07 2.55
C TRP A 139 17.98 -2.99 2.92
N VAL A 140 18.85 -2.58 3.85
CA VAL A 140 19.96 -3.40 4.34
C VAL A 140 19.44 -4.65 5.04
N ASP A 141 18.44 -4.52 5.91
CA ASP A 141 17.83 -5.66 6.61
C ASP A 141 17.21 -6.65 5.61
N MET A 142 16.51 -6.16 4.59
CA MET A 142 15.98 -7.02 3.52
C MET A 142 17.06 -7.72 2.69
N LEU A 143 18.22 -7.09 2.49
CA LEU A 143 19.37 -7.69 1.81
C LEU A 143 19.97 -8.83 2.64
N GLN A 144 20.15 -8.60 3.95
CA GLN A 144 20.72 -9.58 4.87
C GLN A 144 19.84 -10.82 5.01
N ASP A 145 18.53 -10.65 4.94
CA ASP A 145 17.56 -11.75 4.99
C ASP A 145 17.61 -12.69 3.75
N SER A 146 18.51 -12.47 2.79
CA SER A 146 18.63 -13.24 1.52
C SER A 146 17.34 -13.28 0.71
N LYS A 147 16.47 -12.32 0.99
CA LYS A 147 15.11 -12.28 0.48
C LYS A 147 15.03 -11.48 -0.82
N LEU A 148 16.01 -10.66 -1.15
CA LEU A 148 15.91 -9.74 -2.27
C LEU A 148 16.20 -10.41 -3.63
N PRO A 149 15.31 -10.26 -4.62
CA PRO A 149 15.64 -10.54 -6.00
C PRO A 149 16.66 -9.52 -6.50
N VAL A 150 17.51 -9.96 -7.45
CA VAL A 150 18.56 -9.15 -8.09
C VAL A 150 18.00 -7.87 -8.75
N HIS A 151 16.68 -7.83 -9.00
CA HIS A 151 16.00 -6.70 -9.64
C HIS A 151 14.81 -6.22 -8.80
N TYR A 152 14.64 -4.90 -8.72
CA TYR A 152 13.51 -4.24 -8.06
C TYR A 152 12.15 -4.72 -8.59
N SER A 153 12.05 -5.00 -9.89
CA SER A 153 10.83 -5.54 -10.51
C SER A 153 10.44 -6.93 -10.00
N GLY A 154 11.35 -7.64 -9.32
CA GLY A 154 11.10 -8.95 -8.71
C GLY A 154 10.61 -8.89 -7.27
N LEU A 155 10.63 -7.70 -6.62
CA LEU A 155 10.02 -7.52 -5.31
C LEU A 155 8.51 -7.70 -5.49
N GLY A 156 8.02 -8.92 -5.25
CA GLY A 156 6.59 -9.21 -5.37
C GLY A 156 5.75 -8.18 -4.62
N LEU A 157 4.60 -7.81 -5.20
CA LEU A 157 3.69 -6.75 -4.74
C LEU A 157 3.56 -6.67 -3.20
N ASN A 158 3.40 -7.81 -2.53
CA ASN A 158 3.24 -7.92 -1.09
C ASN A 158 4.37 -7.25 -0.27
N ARG A 159 5.62 -7.28 -0.76
CA ARG A 159 6.74 -6.69 -0.01
C ARG A 159 6.87 -5.21 -0.19
N TRP A 160 6.55 -4.73 -1.39
CA TRP A 160 6.44 -3.31 -1.64
C TRP A 160 5.36 -2.69 -0.76
N GLU A 161 4.20 -3.35 -0.66
CA GLU A 161 3.12 -2.94 0.24
C GLU A 161 3.54 -2.93 1.71
N VAL A 162 4.26 -3.95 2.18
CA VAL A 162 4.80 -3.99 3.55
C VAL A 162 5.79 -2.86 3.80
N PHE A 163 6.66 -2.55 2.84
CA PHE A 163 7.60 -1.44 2.91
C PHE A 163 6.86 -0.10 3.02
N CYS A 164 5.93 0.18 2.09
CA CYS A 164 5.14 1.41 2.12
C CYS A 164 4.40 1.53 3.46
N LYS A 165 3.74 0.46 3.91
CA LYS A 165 3.04 0.45 5.20
C LYS A 165 3.97 0.77 6.37
N THR A 166 5.14 0.14 6.44
CA THR A 166 6.12 0.36 7.52
C THR A 166 6.59 1.81 7.57
N MET A 167 6.91 2.38 6.40
CA MET A 167 7.36 3.76 6.31
C MET A 167 6.23 4.76 6.59
N GLU A 168 5.00 4.49 6.15
CA GLU A 168 3.84 5.35 6.41
C GLU A 168 3.40 5.33 7.88
N GLU A 169 3.57 4.21 8.58
CA GLU A 169 3.34 4.13 10.03
C GLU A 169 4.29 5.03 10.80
N LYS A 170 5.56 5.13 10.35
CA LYS A 170 6.55 6.02 10.97
C LYS A 170 6.45 7.47 10.48
N TYR A 171 6.13 7.69 9.21
CA TYR A 171 6.09 8.99 8.54
C TYR A 171 4.79 9.20 7.76
N PRO A 172 3.67 9.52 8.44
CA PRO A 172 2.35 9.60 7.81
C PRO A 172 2.25 10.60 6.65
N TRP A 173 3.04 11.68 6.68
CA TRP A 173 3.06 12.73 5.65
C TRP A 173 3.58 12.27 4.28
N LEU A 174 4.22 11.11 4.22
CA LEU A 174 4.57 10.48 2.94
C LEU A 174 3.32 10.05 2.14
N ARG A 175 2.14 9.89 2.78
CA ARG A 175 0.85 9.64 2.12
C ARG A 175 0.27 10.85 1.39
N LEU A 176 0.80 12.06 1.62
CA LEU A 176 0.28 13.30 1.04
C LEU A 176 0.71 13.45 -0.42
N CYS A 177 0.37 12.47 -1.25
CA CYS A 177 0.59 12.46 -2.68
C CYS A 177 -0.36 11.48 -3.37
N GLU A 178 -0.74 11.78 -4.60
CA GLU A 178 -1.62 10.93 -5.39
C GLU A 178 -0.96 9.59 -5.71
N GLY A 179 -1.64 8.48 -5.47
CA GLY A 179 -1.11 7.15 -5.81
C GLY A 179 0.22 6.80 -5.10
N HIS A 180 0.51 7.44 -3.97
CA HIS A 180 1.70 7.17 -3.15
C HIS A 180 3.03 7.34 -3.94
N TRP A 181 3.06 8.22 -4.96
CA TRP A 181 4.19 8.33 -5.88
C TRP A 181 5.51 8.71 -5.20
N LYS A 182 5.48 9.34 -4.02
CA LYS A 182 6.67 9.66 -3.21
C LYS A 182 7.50 8.43 -2.83
N TYR A 183 6.88 7.24 -2.77
CA TYR A 183 7.56 5.97 -2.53
C TYR A 183 8.08 5.30 -3.79
N ASN A 184 7.32 5.39 -4.88
CA ASN A 184 7.58 4.59 -6.08
C ASN A 184 8.90 4.94 -6.78
N GLY A 185 9.60 5.99 -6.34
CA GLY A 185 10.87 6.41 -6.89
C GLY A 185 10.69 6.97 -8.30
N GLY A 186 11.21 8.16 -8.52
CA GLY A 186 11.49 8.60 -9.88
C GLY A 186 12.68 7.88 -10.47
#